data_AF-A0AB33F8R9-F1
#
_entry.id   AF-A0AB33F8R9-F1
#
_cell.length_a   1.000
_cell.length_b   1.000
_cell.length_c   1.000
_cell.angle_alpha   90.00
_cell.angle_beta   90.00
_cell.angle_gamma   90.00
#
_symmetry.space_group_name_H-M   'P 1'
#
loop_
_entity.id
_entity.type
_entity.pdbx_description
1 polymer ?
#
loop_
_entity_poly.entity_id
_entity_poly.type
_entity_poly.pdbx_seq_one_letter_code
_entity_poly.pdbx_strand_id
1 'polypeptide(L)'
;METMSSEIYEKTNAARDELFGSLGKVDPDVIAHAINPAFMGGLSWPALRQAFSVIRTSDSIRVASNGLSDPFDDVEEPNNGYRLEIIAETKEKLTGDIAVSWLFKLVYALSQQAACSGQMADFIERHGVITMELFAQDCGLEEFQNEHGMVGVMIGVEHPELPKKIQFPAEDVFLAAVQILKPDELAYIAEKRAEGRNHLHSLMKSSGQYHFVSPGRGSLLEHGANPSKTAWWNYFGKG
;
A
#
# COMPACT_ATOMS: atom_id res chain seq x y z
N MET A 1 -5.60 32.49 -18.59
CA MET A 1 -5.84 31.32 -19.44
C MET A 1 -5.29 30.15 -18.64
N GLU A 2 -6.15 29.50 -17.86
CA GLU A 2 -5.78 28.24 -17.20
C GLU A 2 -5.50 27.21 -18.29
N THR A 3 -4.36 26.53 -18.19
CA THR A 3 -4.04 25.42 -19.07
C THR A 3 -4.91 24.22 -18.66
N MET A 4 -5.32 23.39 -19.63
CA MET A 4 -6.10 22.16 -19.34
C MET A 4 -5.40 21.27 -18.29
N SER A 5 -4.06 21.28 -18.24
CA SER A 5 -3.23 20.63 -17.23
C SER A 5 -3.48 21.15 -15.79
N SER A 6 -3.69 22.46 -15.61
CA SER A 6 -4.05 23.02 -14.29
C SER A 6 -5.45 22.60 -13.84
N GLU A 7 -6.41 22.58 -14.78
CA GLU A 7 -7.80 22.22 -14.47
C GLU A 7 -7.93 20.72 -14.09
N ILE A 8 -7.24 19.83 -14.81
CA ILE A 8 -7.27 18.39 -14.48
C ILE A 8 -6.57 18.10 -13.15
N TYR A 9 -5.49 18.83 -12.84
CA TYR A 9 -4.79 18.74 -11.55
C TYR A 9 -5.71 19.12 -10.39
N GLU A 10 -6.41 20.25 -10.49
CA GLU A 10 -7.34 20.71 -9.46
C GLU A 10 -8.52 19.75 -9.26
N LYS A 11 -9.12 19.26 -10.35
CA LYS A 11 -10.21 18.27 -10.25
C LYS A 11 -9.74 16.95 -9.64
N THR A 12 -8.51 16.53 -9.95
CA THR A 12 -7.91 15.32 -9.39
C THR A 12 -7.67 15.46 -7.90
N ASN A 13 -7.22 16.64 -7.45
CA ASN A 13 -7.09 16.94 -6.03
C ASN A 13 -8.44 16.94 -5.32
N ALA A 14 -9.45 17.59 -5.90
CA ALA A 14 -10.79 17.62 -5.32
C ALA A 14 -11.39 16.20 -5.19
N ALA A 15 -11.22 15.36 -6.20
CA ALA A 15 -11.66 13.96 -6.15
C ALA A 15 -10.94 13.16 -5.05
N ARG A 16 -9.64 13.39 -4.86
CA ARG A 16 -8.87 12.76 -3.78
C ARG A 16 -9.29 13.25 -2.40
N ASP A 17 -9.52 14.56 -2.24
CA ASP A 17 -9.98 15.15 -0.98
C ASP A 17 -11.38 14.64 -0.60
N GLU A 18 -12.28 14.51 -1.58
CA GLU A 18 -13.60 13.88 -1.40
C GLU A 18 -13.46 12.42 -0.99
N LEU A 19 -12.63 11.65 -1.71
CA LEU A 19 -12.35 10.26 -1.36
C LEU A 19 -11.85 10.16 0.07
N PHE A 20 -10.79 10.88 0.46
CA PHE A 20 -10.20 10.79 1.79
C PHE A 20 -11.16 11.27 2.89
N GLY A 21 -11.94 12.33 2.62
CA GLY A 21 -12.99 12.80 3.50
C GLY A 21 -14.10 11.77 3.73
N SER A 22 -14.42 10.95 2.72
CA SER A 22 -15.38 9.84 2.88
C SER A 22 -14.86 8.71 3.75
N LEU A 23 -13.54 8.55 3.88
CA LEU A 23 -12.92 7.49 4.68
C LEU A 23 -12.86 7.85 6.17
N GLY A 24 -12.89 9.13 6.54
CA GLY A 24 -12.87 9.56 7.93
C GLY A 24 -12.45 11.00 8.10
N LYS A 25 -12.04 11.36 9.32
CA LYS A 25 -11.53 12.70 9.62
C LYS A 25 -10.08 12.81 9.14
N VAL A 26 -9.86 13.55 8.06
CA VAL A 26 -8.52 13.86 7.55
C VAL A 26 -7.85 14.89 8.47
N ASP A 27 -6.60 14.64 8.86
CA ASP A 27 -5.79 15.65 9.56
C ASP A 27 -5.50 16.81 8.59
N PRO A 28 -5.52 18.07 9.07
CA PRO A 28 -5.37 19.24 8.20
C PRO A 28 -3.97 19.37 7.60
N ASP A 29 -2.96 18.86 8.30
CA ASP A 29 -1.56 18.87 7.85
C ASP A 29 -1.22 17.52 7.20
N VAL A 30 -0.54 17.58 6.06
CA VAL A 30 0.04 16.41 5.41
C VAL A 30 1.46 16.16 5.91
N ILE A 31 1.89 14.90 5.91
CA ILE A 31 3.29 14.56 6.09
C ILE A 31 3.96 14.77 4.73
N ALA A 32 4.96 15.64 4.66
CA ALA A 32 5.69 15.94 3.43
C ALA A 32 7.18 16.17 3.73
N HIS A 33 8.01 16.03 2.69
CA HIS A 33 9.42 16.33 2.81
C HIS A 33 9.68 17.83 2.86
N ALA A 34 10.57 18.28 3.76
CA ALA A 34 11.02 19.67 3.80
C ALA A 34 11.74 20.09 2.50
N ILE A 35 12.45 19.14 1.88
CA ILE A 35 13.05 19.28 0.55
C ILE A 35 12.60 18.07 -0.26
N ASN A 36 11.94 18.29 -1.41
CA ASN A 36 11.44 17.20 -2.23
C ASN A 36 12.61 16.30 -2.70
N PRO A 37 12.57 14.97 -2.46
CA PRO A 37 13.62 14.04 -2.87
C PRO A 37 13.96 14.10 -4.37
N ALA A 38 12.99 14.43 -5.24
CA ALA A 38 13.22 14.57 -6.68
C ALA A 38 14.27 15.64 -7.01
N PHE A 39 14.41 16.69 -6.19
CA PHE A 39 15.46 17.72 -6.36
C PHE A 39 16.87 17.23 -6.00
N MET A 40 16.97 16.06 -5.36
CA MET A 40 18.22 15.41 -4.97
C MET A 40 18.48 14.13 -5.77
N GLY A 41 17.78 13.93 -6.90
CA GLY A 41 17.89 12.73 -7.73
C GLY A 41 17.11 11.53 -7.22
N GLY A 42 16.20 11.72 -6.26
CA GLY A 42 15.23 10.71 -5.84
C GLY A 42 14.13 10.48 -6.87
N LEU A 43 13.30 9.47 -6.64
CA LEU A 43 12.20 9.12 -7.54
C LEU A 43 11.21 10.29 -7.66
N SER A 44 10.86 10.64 -8.90
CA SER A 44 9.80 11.59 -9.18
C SER A 44 8.43 10.92 -9.08
N TRP A 45 7.52 11.56 -8.37
CA TRP A 45 6.10 11.27 -8.48
C TRP A 45 5.56 12.00 -9.73
N PRO A 46 4.32 11.72 -10.17
CA PRO A 46 3.80 12.28 -11.42
C PRO A 46 3.84 13.81 -11.46
N ALA A 47 3.56 14.43 -10.30
CA ALA A 47 3.75 15.84 -10.05
C ALA A 47 4.71 16.05 -8.85
N LEU A 48 5.00 17.32 -8.54
CA LEU A 48 5.86 17.70 -7.40
C LEU A 48 5.33 17.28 -6.03
N ARG A 49 4.06 16.86 -5.91
CA ARG A 49 3.49 16.46 -4.62
C ARG A 49 3.97 15.07 -4.23
N GLN A 50 4.80 15.01 -3.17
CA GLN A 50 5.15 13.78 -2.46
C GLN A 50 4.72 13.93 -1.00
N ALA A 51 3.41 13.71 -0.77
CA ALA A 51 2.78 13.94 0.51
C ALA A 51 1.98 12.71 0.97
N PHE A 52 1.63 12.69 2.26
CA PHE A 52 0.87 11.62 2.87
C PHE A 52 -0.19 12.19 3.81
N SER A 53 -1.43 11.71 3.66
CA SER A 53 -2.57 12.13 4.46
C SER A 53 -2.79 11.16 5.61
N VAL A 54 -3.06 11.69 6.81
CA VAL A 54 -3.50 10.91 7.96
C VAL A 54 -5.02 11.01 8.07
N ILE A 55 -5.70 9.87 8.14
CA ILE A 55 -7.16 9.79 8.20
C ILE A 55 -7.54 9.01 9.47
N ARG A 56 -8.36 9.63 10.32
CA ARG A 56 -8.77 9.08 11.62
C ARG A 56 -10.21 8.64 11.60
N THR A 57 -10.48 7.45 12.13
CA THR A 57 -11.84 6.97 12.41
C THR A 57 -12.10 6.94 13.92
N SER A 58 -13.23 6.38 14.32
CA SER A 58 -13.53 6.09 15.73
C SER A 58 -12.62 5.02 16.35
N ASP A 59 -12.09 4.08 15.57
CA ASP A 59 -11.41 2.87 16.08
C ASP A 59 -10.10 2.55 15.35
N SER A 60 -9.67 3.37 14.39
CA SER A 60 -8.48 3.15 13.58
C SER A 60 -7.83 4.45 13.10
N ILE A 61 -6.60 4.30 12.62
CA ILE A 61 -5.85 5.34 11.93
C ILE A 61 -5.36 4.79 10.59
N ARG A 62 -5.48 5.61 9.55
CA ARG A 62 -4.98 5.35 8.21
C ARG A 62 -3.91 6.34 7.82
N VAL A 63 -2.95 5.87 7.05
CA VAL A 63 -2.03 6.71 6.30
C VAL A 63 -2.21 6.38 4.83
N ALA A 64 -2.40 7.40 4.01
CA ALA A 64 -2.52 7.26 2.56
C ALA A 64 -1.46 8.11 1.86
N SER A 65 -0.92 7.64 0.74
CA SER A 65 -0.20 8.52 -0.18
C SER A 65 -1.14 9.60 -0.71
N ASN A 66 -0.58 10.77 -1.04
CA ASN A 66 -1.31 11.89 -1.61
C ASN A 66 -0.45 12.50 -2.71
N GLY A 67 -0.70 12.06 -3.95
CA GLY A 67 -0.02 12.57 -5.13
C GLY A 67 0.39 11.51 -6.15
N LEU A 68 0.30 10.20 -5.83
CA LEU A 68 0.59 9.15 -6.82
C LEU A 68 -0.43 9.15 -7.97
N SER A 69 -1.63 9.65 -7.71
CA SER A 69 -2.69 9.82 -8.71
C SER A 69 -2.74 11.23 -9.32
N ASP A 70 -1.83 12.14 -8.94
CA ASP A 70 -1.72 13.43 -9.64
C ASP A 70 -1.41 13.19 -11.11
N PRO A 71 -1.93 14.01 -12.05
CA PRO A 71 -1.55 13.91 -13.44
C PRO A 71 -0.04 14.10 -13.61
N PHE A 72 0.56 13.42 -14.58
CA PHE A 72 1.94 13.66 -14.99
C PHE A 72 2.10 15.07 -15.57
N ASP A 73 3.07 15.84 -15.06
CA ASP A 73 3.31 17.22 -15.48
C ASP A 73 3.80 17.31 -16.96
N ASP A 74 4.36 16.23 -17.50
CA ASP A 74 4.92 16.15 -18.85
C ASP A 74 3.99 15.50 -19.89
N VAL A 75 2.73 15.23 -19.52
CA VAL A 75 1.70 14.64 -20.41
C VAL A 75 0.58 15.66 -20.65
N GLU A 76 0.30 15.97 -21.92
CA GLU A 76 -0.75 16.94 -22.28
C GLU A 76 -2.16 16.35 -22.16
N GLU A 77 -2.32 15.05 -22.44
CA GLU A 77 -3.60 14.36 -22.33
C GLU A 77 -4.05 14.23 -20.86
N PRO A 78 -5.36 14.36 -20.57
CA PRO A 78 -5.89 14.08 -19.24
C PRO A 78 -5.50 12.67 -18.76
N ASN A 79 -4.90 12.60 -17.57
CA ASN A 79 -4.45 11.35 -16.95
C ASN A 79 -4.55 11.45 -15.42
N ASN A 80 -4.46 10.31 -14.72
CA ASN A 80 -4.39 10.25 -13.26
C ASN A 80 -3.09 9.60 -12.77
N GLY A 81 -1.95 10.01 -13.33
CA GLY A 81 -0.62 9.61 -12.86
C GLY A 81 -0.43 8.10 -12.89
N TYR A 82 0.00 7.54 -11.76
CA TYR A 82 0.15 6.09 -11.61
C TYR A 82 -1.18 5.35 -11.44
N ARG A 83 -2.33 6.03 -11.48
CA ARG A 83 -3.67 5.45 -11.29
C ARG A 83 -3.85 4.76 -9.94
N LEU A 84 -3.13 5.19 -8.90
CA LEU A 84 -3.25 4.59 -7.58
C LEU A 84 -2.95 5.55 -6.43
N GLU A 85 -3.47 5.24 -5.25
CA GLU A 85 -2.97 5.70 -3.96
C GLU A 85 -2.78 4.48 -3.05
N ILE A 86 -1.67 4.43 -2.31
CA ILE A 86 -1.40 3.40 -1.31
C ILE A 86 -2.05 3.80 0.01
N ILE A 87 -2.74 2.88 0.67
CA ILE A 87 -3.31 3.13 2.01
C ILE A 87 -3.04 1.97 2.96
N ALA A 88 -2.58 2.29 4.17
CA ALA A 88 -2.47 1.33 5.28
C ALA A 88 -3.34 1.79 6.43
N GLU A 89 -3.94 0.84 7.14
CA GLU A 89 -4.81 1.11 8.28
C GLU A 89 -4.43 0.23 9.46
N THR A 90 -4.48 0.77 10.67
CA THR A 90 -4.31 -0.01 11.90
C THR A 90 -5.31 0.39 12.96
N LYS A 91 -5.73 -0.61 13.76
CA LYS A 91 -6.49 -0.40 15.00
C LYS A 91 -5.57 -0.28 16.22
N GLU A 92 -4.27 -0.50 16.03
CA GLU A 92 -3.30 -0.33 17.10
C GLU A 92 -3.12 1.15 17.44
N LYS A 93 -2.91 1.43 18.73
CA LYS A 93 -2.65 2.79 19.18
C LYS A 93 -1.24 3.20 18.79
N LEU A 94 -1.12 4.07 17.79
CA LEU A 94 0.14 4.73 17.47
C LEU A 94 0.45 5.80 18.52
N THR A 95 1.63 5.72 19.12
CA THR A 95 2.11 6.71 20.11
C THR A 95 3.09 7.67 19.47
N GLY A 96 2.95 8.96 19.74
CA GLY A 96 3.86 9.99 19.22
C GLY A 96 3.47 10.50 17.84
N ASP A 97 4.44 11.04 17.12
CA ASP A 97 4.26 11.59 15.78
C ASP A 97 4.04 10.46 14.75
N ILE A 98 3.00 10.60 13.92
CA ILE A 98 2.67 9.63 12.87
C ILE A 98 3.76 9.59 11.80
N ALA A 99 4.46 10.71 11.55
CA ALA A 99 5.54 10.80 10.57
C ALA A 99 6.75 9.90 10.90
N VAL A 100 6.87 9.39 12.13
CA VAL A 100 7.92 8.43 12.51
C VAL A 100 7.39 7.01 12.75
N SER A 101 6.07 6.81 12.61
CA SER A 101 5.41 5.52 12.86
C SER A 101 5.74 4.47 11.79
N TRP A 102 5.67 3.19 12.17
CA TRP A 102 5.79 2.07 11.23
C TRP A 102 4.70 2.12 10.14
N LEU A 103 3.50 2.61 10.48
CA LEU A 103 2.39 2.70 9.51
C LEU A 103 2.72 3.67 8.38
N PHE A 104 3.27 4.84 8.73
CA PHE A 104 3.74 5.80 7.75
C PHE A 104 4.91 5.25 6.93
N LYS A 105 5.92 4.67 7.58
CA LYS A 105 7.10 4.12 6.88
C LYS A 105 6.72 3.03 5.87
N LEU A 106 5.73 2.18 6.19
CA LEU A 106 5.17 1.20 5.27
C LEU A 106 4.56 1.86 4.03
N VAL A 107 3.68 2.85 4.22
CA VAL A 107 3.02 3.55 3.10
C VAL A 107 4.05 4.31 2.27
N TYR A 108 5.02 4.95 2.91
CA TYR A 108 6.13 5.63 2.25
C TYR A 108 6.92 4.65 1.37
N ALA A 109 7.42 3.54 1.92
CA ALA A 109 8.20 2.55 1.18
C ALA A 109 7.43 2.01 -0.04
N LEU A 110 6.13 1.70 0.12
CA LEU A 110 5.30 1.21 -0.97
C LEU A 110 5.00 2.26 -2.02
N SER A 111 4.86 3.53 -1.63
CA SER A 111 4.66 4.63 -2.57
C SER A 111 5.91 4.86 -3.42
N GLN A 112 7.11 4.69 -2.82
CA GLN A 112 8.35 4.71 -3.59
C GLN A 112 8.44 3.53 -4.57
N GLN A 113 8.00 2.34 -4.18
CA GLN A 113 7.94 1.19 -5.11
C GLN A 113 6.92 1.42 -6.23
N ALA A 114 5.77 2.03 -5.93
CA ALA A 114 4.78 2.39 -6.93
C ALA A 114 5.36 3.38 -7.96
N ALA A 115 6.03 4.43 -7.50
CA ALA A 115 6.68 5.40 -8.37
C ALA A 115 7.85 4.79 -9.18
N CYS A 116 8.61 3.86 -8.59
CA CYS A 116 9.69 3.16 -9.27
C CYS A 116 9.17 2.22 -10.37
N SER A 117 8.10 1.47 -10.09
CA SER A 117 7.57 0.46 -11.02
C SER A 117 6.72 1.07 -12.13
N GLY A 118 5.91 2.08 -11.82
CA GLY A 118 4.91 2.68 -12.72
C GLY A 118 3.76 1.74 -13.15
N GLN A 119 3.75 0.46 -12.75
CA GLN A 119 2.81 -0.56 -13.26
C GLN A 119 1.94 -1.19 -12.17
N MET A 120 2.00 -0.67 -10.93
CA MET A 120 1.35 -1.30 -9.80
C MET A 120 -0.18 -1.36 -9.96
N ALA A 121 -0.80 -0.29 -10.47
CA ALA A 121 -2.23 -0.25 -10.78
C ALA A 121 -2.63 -1.34 -11.79
N ASP A 122 -1.87 -1.51 -12.87
CA ASP A 122 -2.15 -2.51 -13.91
C ASP A 122 -2.08 -3.94 -13.37
N PHE A 123 -1.12 -4.22 -12.48
CA PHE A 123 -1.04 -5.53 -11.84
C PHE A 123 -2.21 -5.77 -10.87
N ILE A 124 -2.64 -4.76 -10.12
CA ILE A 124 -3.83 -4.86 -9.26
C ILE A 124 -5.09 -5.08 -10.11
N GLU A 125 -5.24 -4.36 -11.22
CA GLU A 125 -6.36 -4.52 -12.15
C GLU A 125 -6.41 -5.95 -12.73
N ARG A 126 -5.25 -6.50 -13.11
CA ARG A 126 -5.16 -7.84 -13.71
C ARG A 126 -5.31 -8.98 -12.70
N HIS A 127 -4.78 -8.81 -11.49
CA HIS A 127 -4.62 -9.91 -10.53
C HIS A 127 -5.50 -9.79 -9.29
N GLY A 128 -6.21 -8.68 -9.12
CA GLY A 128 -7.00 -8.37 -7.94
C GLY A 128 -6.14 -7.94 -6.75
N VAL A 129 -5.20 -8.77 -6.35
CA VAL A 129 -4.18 -8.48 -5.34
C VAL A 129 -2.80 -8.84 -5.87
N ILE A 130 -1.78 -8.14 -5.40
CA ILE A 130 -0.37 -8.43 -5.69
C ILE A 130 0.42 -8.55 -4.39
N THR A 131 1.64 -9.08 -4.50
CA THR A 131 2.54 -9.26 -3.37
C THR A 131 3.95 -8.85 -3.75
N MET A 132 4.69 -8.28 -2.80
CA MET A 132 6.12 -7.98 -2.92
C MET A 132 6.80 -8.11 -1.57
N GLU A 133 8.12 -8.02 -1.56
CA GLU A 133 8.94 -7.97 -0.36
C GLU A 133 9.58 -6.58 -0.22
N LEU A 134 9.67 -6.10 1.01
CA LEU A 134 10.36 -4.86 1.37
C LEU A 134 11.46 -5.15 2.40
N PHE A 135 12.53 -4.38 2.40
CA PHE A 135 13.45 -4.39 3.54
C PHE A 135 12.72 -3.89 4.79
N ALA A 136 12.72 -4.69 5.84
CA ALA A 136 11.96 -4.41 7.05
C ALA A 136 12.44 -3.14 7.75
N GLN A 137 13.75 -2.85 7.66
CA GLN A 137 14.37 -1.63 8.18
C GLN A 137 13.81 -0.36 7.52
N ASP A 138 13.50 -0.41 6.22
CA ASP A 138 13.01 0.75 5.47
C ASP A 138 11.55 1.08 5.80
N CYS A 139 10.78 0.07 6.22
CA CYS A 139 9.36 0.21 6.56
C CYS A 139 9.07 0.15 8.08
N GLY A 140 10.10 0.01 8.94
CA GLY A 140 9.94 -0.07 10.39
C GLY A 140 9.17 -1.30 10.86
N LEU A 141 9.36 -2.42 10.17
CA LEU A 141 8.66 -3.70 10.39
C LEU A 141 9.65 -4.82 10.73
N GLU A 142 10.77 -4.51 11.39
CA GLU A 142 11.85 -5.44 11.70
C GLU A 142 11.38 -6.66 12.50
N GLU A 143 10.32 -6.53 13.28
CA GLU A 143 9.70 -7.65 14.02
C GLU A 143 9.01 -8.69 13.11
N PHE A 144 8.78 -8.38 11.83
CA PHE A 144 8.09 -9.23 10.83
C PHE A 144 8.99 -9.73 9.73
N GLN A 145 10.28 -9.45 9.84
CA GLN A 145 11.23 -9.83 8.82
C GLN A 145 11.44 -11.35 8.80
N ASN A 146 11.62 -11.89 7.60
CA ASN A 146 12.18 -13.22 7.43
C ASN A 146 13.69 -13.22 7.73
N GLU A 147 14.35 -14.37 7.56
CA GLU A 147 15.79 -14.52 7.79
C GLU A 147 16.68 -13.65 6.89
N HIS A 148 16.12 -13.06 5.83
CA HIS A 148 16.82 -12.13 4.93
C HIS A 148 16.58 -10.65 5.26
N GLY A 149 15.88 -10.35 6.36
CA GLY A 149 15.54 -8.96 6.70
C GLY A 149 14.39 -8.37 5.88
N MET A 150 13.59 -9.23 5.23
CA MET A 150 12.52 -8.82 4.33
C MET A 150 11.14 -9.08 4.96
N VAL A 151 10.20 -8.16 4.76
CA VAL A 151 8.79 -8.35 5.09
C VAL A 151 7.97 -8.48 3.82
N GLY A 152 7.10 -9.49 3.78
CA GLY A 152 6.15 -9.65 2.70
C GLY A 152 4.97 -8.70 2.88
N VAL A 153 4.46 -8.15 1.77
CA VAL A 153 3.25 -7.34 1.77
C VAL A 153 2.28 -7.83 0.70
N MET A 154 0.98 -7.69 0.97
CA MET A 154 -0.10 -7.83 0.00
C MET A 154 -0.72 -6.46 -0.24
N ILE A 155 -0.98 -6.14 -1.51
CA ILE A 155 -1.45 -4.83 -1.96
C ILE A 155 -2.74 -5.02 -2.79
N GLY A 156 -3.72 -4.13 -2.58
CA GLY A 156 -5.05 -4.23 -3.20
C GLY A 156 -6.05 -5.05 -2.38
N VAL A 157 -5.79 -5.21 -1.08
CA VAL A 157 -6.61 -6.03 -0.18
C VAL A 157 -8.01 -5.42 -0.03
N GLU A 158 -9.01 -6.14 -0.52
CA GLU A 158 -10.41 -5.70 -0.45
C GLU A 158 -10.98 -5.67 0.97
N HIS A 159 -11.74 -4.61 1.28
CA HIS A 159 -12.55 -4.45 2.48
C HIS A 159 -13.96 -3.95 2.06
N PRO A 160 -15.06 -4.44 2.66
CA PRO A 160 -16.42 -4.07 2.25
C PRO A 160 -16.73 -2.57 2.30
N GLU A 161 -16.10 -1.86 3.23
CA GLU A 161 -16.31 -0.42 3.48
C GLU A 161 -15.24 0.47 2.83
N LEU A 162 -14.25 -0.12 2.13
CA LEU A 162 -13.19 0.63 1.47
C LEU A 162 -13.31 0.47 -0.05
N PRO A 163 -13.55 1.55 -0.82
CA PRO A 163 -13.63 1.43 -2.27
C PRO A 163 -12.26 1.03 -2.82
N LYS A 164 -12.22 0.04 -3.72
CA LYS A 164 -10.98 -0.42 -4.35
C LYS A 164 -10.64 0.35 -5.63
N LYS A 165 -11.66 0.69 -6.41
CA LYS A 165 -11.55 1.40 -7.70
C LYS A 165 -12.52 2.57 -7.67
N ILE A 166 -12.02 3.77 -7.97
CA ILE A 166 -12.76 5.02 -7.89
C ILE A 166 -12.56 5.76 -9.21
N GLN A 167 -13.64 6.27 -9.80
CA GLN A 167 -13.54 7.13 -10.97
C GLN A 167 -12.96 8.49 -10.56
N PHE A 168 -11.79 8.82 -11.10
CA PHE A 168 -11.21 10.15 -11.04
C PHE A 168 -11.48 10.90 -12.35
N PRO A 169 -11.14 12.19 -12.47
CA PRO A 169 -11.54 13.01 -13.61
C PRO A 169 -11.09 12.51 -14.99
N ALA A 170 -9.94 11.83 -15.11
CA ALA A 170 -9.47 11.30 -16.39
C ALA A 170 -9.73 9.78 -16.51
N GLU A 171 -9.51 9.04 -15.43
CA GLU A 171 -9.58 7.57 -15.44
C GLU A 171 -9.84 6.99 -14.05
N ASP A 172 -9.99 5.67 -13.98
CA ASP A 172 -10.13 4.97 -12.71
C ASP A 172 -8.79 4.93 -11.94
N VAL A 173 -8.86 5.26 -10.65
CA VAL A 173 -7.77 5.15 -9.68
C VAL A 173 -8.04 4.02 -8.70
N PHE A 174 -6.98 3.25 -8.38
CA PHE A 174 -7.03 2.22 -7.35
C PHE A 174 -6.64 2.77 -5.98
N LEU A 175 -7.51 2.59 -4.99
CA LEU A 175 -7.13 2.77 -3.59
C LEU A 175 -6.58 1.43 -3.07
N ALA A 176 -5.26 1.31 -3.11
CA ALA A 176 -4.54 0.07 -2.88
C ALA A 176 -4.29 -0.14 -1.39
N ALA A 177 -5.25 -0.76 -0.71
CA ALA A 177 -5.10 -1.13 0.70
C ALA A 177 -4.08 -2.25 0.90
N VAL A 178 -3.28 -2.13 1.96
CA VAL A 178 -2.11 -3.00 2.18
C VAL A 178 -2.24 -3.84 3.43
N GLN A 179 -1.65 -5.03 3.42
CA GLN A 179 -1.52 -5.91 4.56
C GLN A 179 -0.11 -6.50 4.61
N ILE A 180 0.47 -6.61 5.81
CA ILE A 180 1.76 -7.29 6.01
C ILE A 180 1.55 -8.80 6.06
N LEU A 181 2.53 -9.57 5.61
CA LEU A 181 2.53 -11.03 5.61
C LEU A 181 3.45 -11.55 6.71
N LYS A 182 3.03 -12.63 7.37
CA LYS A 182 3.92 -13.39 8.25
C LYS A 182 4.93 -14.21 7.44
N PRO A 183 6.09 -14.57 8.01
CA PRO A 183 7.11 -15.32 7.27
C PRO A 183 6.59 -16.62 6.63
N ASP A 184 5.71 -17.35 7.31
CA ASP A 184 5.09 -18.57 6.81
C ASP A 184 4.04 -18.31 5.71
N GLU A 185 3.26 -17.24 5.84
CA GLU A 185 2.34 -16.75 4.80
C GLU A 185 3.08 -16.33 3.53
N LEU A 186 4.20 -15.63 3.67
CA LEU A 186 5.07 -15.24 2.57
C LEU A 186 5.69 -16.48 1.89
N ALA A 187 6.20 -17.43 2.67
CA ALA A 187 6.73 -18.70 2.15
C ALA A 187 5.64 -19.48 1.41
N TYR A 188 4.42 -19.52 1.94
CA TYR A 188 3.27 -20.16 1.32
C TYR A 188 2.90 -19.51 -0.02
N ILE A 189 2.89 -18.17 -0.09
CA ILE A 189 2.64 -17.45 -1.34
C ILE A 189 3.78 -17.68 -2.34
N ALA A 190 5.04 -17.72 -1.90
CA ALA A 190 6.16 -18.02 -2.77
C ALA A 190 6.05 -19.43 -3.39
N GLU A 191 5.61 -20.42 -2.61
CA GLU A 191 5.40 -21.80 -3.06
C GLU A 191 4.19 -21.93 -3.99
N LYS A 192 3.02 -21.41 -3.57
CA LYS A 192 1.74 -21.60 -4.27
C LYS A 192 1.42 -20.51 -5.30
N ARG A 193 2.25 -19.47 -5.38
CA ARG A 193 2.13 -18.34 -6.32
C ARG A 193 0.72 -17.72 -6.28
N ALA A 194 0.08 -17.57 -7.43
CA ALA A 194 -1.23 -16.92 -7.55
C ALA A 194 -2.32 -17.62 -6.72
N GLU A 195 -2.28 -18.96 -6.64
CA GLU A 195 -3.23 -19.72 -5.80
C GLU A 195 -3.05 -19.38 -4.32
N GLY A 196 -1.80 -19.35 -3.85
CA GLY A 196 -1.48 -18.98 -2.47
C GLY A 196 -1.90 -17.55 -2.13
N ARG A 197 -1.63 -16.61 -3.04
CA ARG A 197 -2.01 -15.20 -2.88
C ARG A 197 -3.53 -15.04 -2.77
N ASN A 198 -4.28 -15.65 -3.67
CA ASN A 198 -5.74 -15.54 -3.69
C ASN A 198 -6.39 -16.27 -2.50
N HIS A 199 -5.82 -17.41 -2.10
CA HIS A 199 -6.26 -18.13 -0.91
C HIS A 199 -6.02 -17.30 0.36
N LEU A 200 -4.83 -16.73 0.53
CA LEU A 200 -4.54 -15.91 1.71
C LEU A 200 -5.40 -14.64 1.74
N HIS A 201 -5.64 -14.00 0.59
CA HIS A 201 -6.59 -12.88 0.51
C HIS A 201 -8.01 -13.29 0.95
N SER A 202 -8.45 -14.50 0.60
CA SER A 202 -9.72 -15.05 1.06
C SER A 202 -9.74 -15.30 2.57
N LEU A 203 -8.65 -15.79 3.15
CA LEU A 203 -8.51 -15.96 4.61
C LEU A 203 -8.52 -14.63 5.36
N MET A 204 -7.90 -13.58 4.81
CA MET A 204 -7.97 -12.22 5.37
C MET A 204 -9.41 -11.72 5.42
N LYS A 205 -10.22 -12.00 4.38
CA LYS A 205 -11.64 -11.65 4.37
C LYS A 205 -12.45 -12.46 5.39
N SER A 206 -12.31 -13.78 5.39
CA SER A 206 -13.11 -14.66 6.25
C SER A 206 -12.78 -14.54 7.74
N SER A 207 -11.54 -14.15 8.07
CA SER A 207 -11.13 -13.87 9.45
C SER A 207 -11.57 -12.49 9.96
N GLY A 208 -12.03 -11.61 9.08
CA GLY A 208 -12.27 -10.20 9.39
C GLY A 208 -11.00 -9.36 9.55
N GLN A 209 -9.82 -9.92 9.26
CA GLN A 209 -8.55 -9.19 9.34
C GLN A 209 -8.42 -8.14 8.22
N TYR A 210 -8.86 -8.46 7.01
CA TYR A 210 -8.76 -7.61 5.82
C TYR A 210 -7.39 -6.92 5.70
N HIS A 211 -7.35 -5.60 5.50
CA HIS A 211 -6.15 -4.77 5.40
C HIS A 211 -5.73 -4.13 6.74
N PHE A 212 -6.37 -4.47 7.87
CA PHE A 212 -5.96 -3.94 9.17
C PHE A 212 -4.57 -4.47 9.51
N VAL A 213 -3.55 -3.61 9.42
CA VAL A 213 -2.19 -3.97 9.75
C VAL A 213 -2.07 -4.04 11.26
N SER A 214 -1.78 -5.23 11.77
CA SER A 214 -1.43 -5.44 13.17
C SER A 214 -0.13 -6.23 13.20
N PRO A 215 0.99 -5.58 13.53
CA PRO A 215 2.23 -6.22 13.93
C PRO A 215 1.99 -7.49 14.76
N GLY A 216 1.24 -7.40 15.86
CA GLY A 216 1.06 -8.52 16.80
C GLY A 216 0.22 -9.71 16.31
N ARG A 217 -0.35 -9.71 15.11
CA ARG A 217 -1.27 -10.78 14.67
C ARG A 217 -0.60 -12.15 14.52
N GLY A 218 -1.38 -13.22 14.63
CA GLY A 218 -0.94 -14.57 14.23
C GLY A 218 -1.00 -14.80 12.71
N SER A 219 -0.42 -15.90 12.24
CA SER A 219 -0.59 -16.36 10.86
C SER A 219 -2.01 -16.85 10.61
N LEU A 220 -2.55 -16.55 9.43
CA LEU A 220 -3.87 -17.01 9.01
C LEU A 220 -3.87 -18.45 8.49
N LEU A 221 -2.70 -19.02 8.18
CA LEU A 221 -2.59 -20.40 7.69
C LEU A 221 -2.95 -21.43 8.78
N GLU A 222 -2.74 -21.07 10.04
CA GLU A 222 -3.05 -21.92 11.21
C GLU A 222 -4.56 -22.22 11.37
N HIS A 223 -5.43 -21.45 10.71
CA HIS A 223 -6.89 -21.61 10.80
C HIS A 223 -7.52 -22.31 9.57
N GLY A 224 -6.73 -22.87 8.65
CA GLY A 224 -7.31 -23.51 7.46
C GLY A 224 -6.41 -24.35 6.57
N ALA A 225 -5.10 -24.40 6.80
CA ALA A 225 -4.22 -25.27 6.02
C ALA A 225 -3.05 -25.72 6.87
N ASN A 226 -2.99 -27.02 7.17
CA ASN A 226 -1.76 -27.64 7.68
C ASN A 226 -0.65 -27.37 6.64
N PRO A 227 0.34 -26.51 6.92
CA PRO A 227 1.51 -26.47 6.08
C PRO A 227 2.21 -27.81 6.29
N SER A 228 2.54 -28.48 5.18
CA SER A 228 3.49 -29.59 5.19
C SER A 228 4.64 -29.24 6.15
N LYS A 229 4.81 -30.01 7.24
CA LYS A 229 5.92 -29.88 8.19
C LYS A 229 7.26 -30.32 7.57
N THR A 230 7.50 -29.96 6.33
CA THR A 230 8.76 -30.23 5.66
C THR A 230 9.04 -29.09 4.69
N ALA A 231 9.76 -28.10 5.22
CA ALA A 231 10.61 -27.21 4.47
C ALA A 231 11.31 -27.94 3.32
N TRP A 232 11.10 -27.50 2.08
CA TRP A 232 11.69 -28.12 0.89
C TRP A 232 13.22 -27.97 0.83
N TRP A 233 13.79 -27.05 1.61
CA TRP A 233 15.24 -26.86 1.76
C TRP A 233 15.95 -27.98 2.55
N ASN A 234 15.22 -28.91 3.19
CA ASN A 234 15.81 -30.12 3.78
C ASN A 234 16.35 -31.13 2.76
N TYR A 235 16.16 -30.90 1.45
CA TYR A 235 16.62 -31.80 0.39
C TYR A 235 17.95 -31.42 -0.27
N PHE A 236 18.51 -30.23 -0.03
CA PHE A 236 19.74 -29.76 -0.69
C PHE A 236 20.86 -29.36 0.28
N GLY A 237 21.00 -30.12 1.36
CA GLY A 237 22.00 -29.87 2.40
C GLY A 237 22.89 -31.05 2.77
N LYS A 238 23.24 -31.94 1.82
CA LYS A 238 24.41 -32.84 1.91
C LYS A 238 24.93 -33.19 0.53
N GLY A 239 25.98 -32.49 0.11
CA GLY A 239 26.84 -32.76 -1.03
C GLY A 239 28.13 -31.99 -0.87
#